data_AF-A0AAU3H6M6-F1
#
_entry.id   AF-A0AAU3H6M6-F1
#
_cell.length_a   1.000
_cell.length_b   1.000
_cell.length_c   1.000
_cell.angle_alpha   90.00
_cell.angle_beta   90.00
_cell.angle_gamma   90.00
#
_symmetry.space_group_name_H-M   'P 1'
#
loop_
_entity.id
_entity.type
_entity.pdbx_description
1 polymer ?
#
loop_
_entity_poly.entity_id
_entity_poly.type
_entity_poly.pdbx_seq_one_letter_code
_entity_poly.pdbx_strand_id
1 'polypeptide(L)'
;MADRLRALRALARVTRRHGPLGLALVAWTLLACRRVRRQLARGGLDAVRLPAPPPGGTDALVRQALRRGGGNCLESALVRQRFLARRRVLRTVVIGVSAPDAGFHAHAWLDGDPDPHRHELAEILRRPVPPAWLP
;
A
#
# COMPACT_ATOMS: atom_id res chain seq x y z
N MET A 1 29.10 1.60 7.81
CA MET A 1 29.03 2.94 8.43
C MET A 1 28.27 3.96 7.57
N ALA A 2 28.52 4.05 6.25
CA ALA A 2 27.84 4.96 5.32
C ALA A 2 26.30 4.79 5.25
N ASP A 3 25.80 3.56 5.42
CA ASP A 3 24.38 3.24 5.31
C ASP A 3 23.56 3.78 6.49
N ARG A 4 24.13 3.72 7.71
CA ARG A 4 23.52 4.32 8.92
C ARG A 4 23.41 5.84 8.80
N LEU A 5 24.43 6.50 8.25
CA LEU A 5 24.41 7.96 8.04
C LEU A 5 23.37 8.38 6.98
N ARG A 6 23.19 7.59 5.92
CA ARG A 6 22.11 7.82 4.94
C ARG A 6 20.73 7.63 5.58
N ALA A 7 20.55 6.58 6.37
CA ALA A 7 19.30 6.31 7.08
C ALA A 7 18.97 7.44 8.05
N LEU A 8 19.94 7.90 8.86
CA LEU A 8 19.76 9.03 9.78
C LEU A 8 19.41 10.34 9.05
N ARG A 9 20.07 10.64 7.93
CA ARG A 9 19.75 11.82 7.10
C ARG A 9 18.37 11.71 6.43
N ALA A 10 17.92 10.51 6.08
CA ALA A 10 16.57 10.28 5.57
C ALA A 10 15.54 10.47 6.68
N LEU A 11 15.79 9.92 7.86
CA LEU A 11 14.97 10.09 9.06
C LEU A 11 14.81 11.57 9.39
N ALA A 12 15.92 12.30 9.53
CA ALA A 12 15.92 13.72 9.86
C ALA A 12 15.21 14.59 8.79
N ARG A 13 15.25 14.20 7.51
CA ARG A 13 14.48 14.90 6.46
C ARG A 13 12.98 14.63 6.58
N VAL A 14 12.58 13.39 6.85
CA VAL A 14 11.16 13.04 7.04
C VAL A 14 10.61 13.74 8.29
N THR A 15 11.33 13.68 9.41
CA THR A 15 10.92 14.32 10.67
C THR A 15 10.80 15.83 10.51
N ARG A 16 11.75 16.50 9.85
CA ARG A 16 11.66 17.95 9.61
C ARG A 16 10.49 18.37 8.72
N ARG A 17 10.14 17.54 7.72
CA ARG A 17 9.10 17.88 6.74
C ARG A 17 7.68 17.49 7.16
N HIS A 18 7.54 16.42 7.95
CA HIS A 18 6.23 15.83 8.28
C HIS A 18 6.01 15.61 9.78
N GLY A 19 6.97 16.02 10.62
CA GLY A 19 6.91 15.81 12.06
C GLY A 19 7.06 14.34 12.48
N PRO A 20 6.93 14.05 13.79
CA PRO A 20 7.07 12.70 14.35
C PRO A 20 5.96 11.76 13.86
N LEU A 21 4.72 12.26 13.69
CA LEU A 21 3.60 11.47 13.16
C LEU A 21 3.83 11.05 11.71
N GLY A 22 4.42 11.92 10.89
CA GLY A 22 4.82 11.59 9.53
C GLY A 22 5.88 10.49 9.48
N LEU A 23 6.87 10.54 10.39
CA LEU A 23 7.86 9.48 10.51
C LEU A 23 7.23 8.15 10.93
N ALA A 24 6.32 8.17 11.92
CA ALA A 24 5.58 7.00 12.35
C ALA A 24 4.75 6.40 11.20
N LEU A 25 4.12 7.23 10.37
CA LEU A 25 3.36 6.77 9.20
C LEU A 25 4.27 6.13 8.13
N VAL A 26 5.44 6.71 7.87
CA VAL A 26 6.43 6.11 6.95
C VAL A 26 6.92 4.77 7.48
N ALA A 27 7.27 4.69 8.77
CA ALA A 27 7.71 3.45 9.39
C ALA A 27 6.61 2.38 9.34
N TRP A 28 5.37 2.74 9.70
CA TRP A 28 4.21 1.86 9.59
C TRP A 28 4.01 1.38 8.15
N THR A 29 4.11 2.26 7.16
CA THR A 29 3.91 1.91 5.74
C THR A 29 4.92 0.86 5.26
N LEU A 30 6.20 1.04 5.61
CA LEU A 30 7.26 0.10 5.23
C LEU A 30 7.10 -1.25 5.92
N LEU A 31 6.75 -1.24 7.22
CA LEU A 31 6.50 -2.46 7.99
C LEU A 31 5.25 -3.19 7.50
N ALA A 32 4.18 -2.46 7.20
CA ALA A 32 2.94 -2.98 6.64
C ALA A 32 3.20 -3.64 5.29
N CYS A 33 3.94 -2.99 4.39
CA CYS A 33 4.32 -3.56 3.09
C CYS A 33 5.07 -4.89 3.25
N ARG A 34 6.09 -4.94 4.12
CA ARG A 34 6.82 -6.18 4.44
C ARG A 34 5.91 -7.25 5.06
N ARG A 35 4.89 -6.86 5.82
CA ARG A 35 3.91 -7.80 6.41
C ARG A 35 2.97 -8.35 5.35
N VAL A 36 2.45 -7.50 4.46
CA VAL A 36 1.63 -7.91 3.30
C VAL A 36 2.41 -8.91 2.47
N ARG A 37 3.64 -8.58 2.04
CA ARG A 37 4.49 -9.48 1.25
C ARG A 37 4.62 -10.87 1.88
N ARG A 38 4.93 -10.91 3.18
CA ARG A 38 5.07 -12.17 3.93
C ARG A 38 3.74 -12.93 4.10
N GLN A 39 2.62 -12.23 4.25
CA GLN A 39 1.30 -12.86 4.40
C GLN A 39 0.79 -13.42 3.07
N LEU A 40 0.94 -12.66 1.98
CA LEU A 40 0.61 -13.11 0.62
C LEU A 40 1.39 -14.38 0.27
N ALA A 41 2.71 -14.39 0.52
CA ALA A 41 3.55 -15.55 0.25
C ALA A 41 3.18 -16.81 1.05
N ARG A 42 2.50 -16.67 2.20
CA ARG A 42 2.18 -17.81 3.09
C ARG A 42 0.74 -18.26 3.03
N GLY A 43 -0.20 -17.37 2.73
CA GLY A 43 -1.64 -17.67 2.83
C GLY A 43 -2.50 -16.87 1.87
N GLY A 44 -1.90 -16.27 0.84
CA GLY A 44 -2.63 -15.53 -0.17
C GLY A 44 -3.34 -14.27 0.37
N LEU A 45 -4.35 -13.83 -0.38
CA LEU A 45 -4.99 -12.54 -0.19
C LEU A 45 -5.86 -12.47 1.09
N ASP A 46 -6.50 -13.58 1.44
CA ASP A 46 -7.39 -13.65 2.60
C ASP A 46 -6.63 -13.73 3.93
N ALA A 47 -5.35 -14.08 3.91
CA ALA A 47 -4.48 -14.06 5.09
C ALA A 47 -4.01 -12.65 5.48
N VAL A 48 -4.25 -11.64 4.64
CA VAL A 48 -3.71 -10.29 4.87
C VAL A 48 -4.41 -9.63 6.06
N ARG A 49 -3.62 -9.34 7.11
CA ARG A 49 -4.04 -8.69 8.37
C ARG A 49 -3.00 -7.66 8.76
N LEU A 50 -3.40 -6.39 8.76
CA LEU A 50 -2.54 -5.24 9.04
C LEU A 50 -3.00 -4.46 10.28
N PRO A 51 -2.08 -4.02 11.15
CA PRO A 51 -2.41 -3.15 12.27
C PRO A 51 -2.95 -1.80 11.77
N ALA A 52 -3.67 -1.08 12.62
CA ALA A 52 -4.10 0.28 12.30
C ALA A 52 -2.89 1.19 12.01
N PRO A 53 -2.97 2.08 11.01
CA PRO A 53 -1.97 3.12 10.82
C PRO A 53 -2.02 4.13 11.98
N PRO A 54 -0.91 4.82 12.27
CA PRO A 54 -0.94 5.95 13.19
C PRO A 54 -1.90 7.04 12.69
N PRO A 55 -2.45 7.87 13.60
CA PRO A 55 -3.32 8.98 13.20
C PRO A 55 -2.54 10.03 12.40
N GLY A 56 -3.25 10.72 11.50
CA GLY A 56 -2.71 11.81 10.69
C GLY A 56 -1.96 11.37 9.43
N GLY A 57 -1.26 12.32 8.83
CA GLY A 57 -0.54 12.15 7.56
C GLY A 57 -1.43 12.09 6.32
N THR A 58 -0.80 11.92 5.16
CA THR A 58 -1.46 11.99 3.86
C THR A 58 -1.23 10.72 3.04
N ASP A 59 -2.19 10.39 2.17
CA ASP A 59 -2.06 9.27 1.22
C ASP A 59 -0.86 9.48 0.26
N ALA A 60 -0.49 10.74 -0.01
CA ALA A 60 0.72 11.07 -0.77
C ALA A 60 2.01 10.58 -0.05
N LEU A 61 2.09 10.73 1.27
CA LEU A 61 3.23 10.25 2.06
C LEU A 61 3.30 8.71 2.08
N VAL A 62 2.15 8.05 2.19
CA VAL A 62 2.04 6.58 2.11
C VAL A 62 2.51 6.09 0.74
N ARG A 63 1.99 6.66 -0.34
CA ARG A 63 2.44 6.35 -1.72
C ARG A 63 3.94 6.55 -1.90
N GLN A 64 4.48 7.64 -1.39
CA GLN A 64 5.91 7.92 -1.48
C GLN A 64 6.74 6.89 -0.71
N ALA A 65 6.31 6.49 0.49
CA ALA A 65 6.97 5.45 1.28
C ALA A 65 6.90 4.08 0.60
N LEU A 66 5.77 3.70 0.01
CA LEU A 66 5.60 2.46 -0.76
C LEU A 66 6.54 2.41 -1.97
N ARG A 67 6.63 3.51 -2.75
CA ARG A 67 7.57 3.61 -3.89
C ARG A 67 9.01 3.42 -3.45
N ARG A 68 9.43 4.03 -2.34
CA ARG A 68 10.78 3.85 -1.80
C ARG A 68 11.03 2.48 -1.21
N GLY A 69 9.99 1.84 -0.69
CA GLY A 69 10.04 0.49 -0.11
C GLY A 69 10.02 -0.63 -1.15
N GLY A 70 9.87 -0.31 -2.44
CA GLY A 70 9.75 -1.30 -3.51
C GLY A 70 8.48 -2.16 -3.37
N GLY A 71 7.37 -1.55 -2.96
CA GLY A 71 6.07 -2.23 -2.96
C GLY A 71 5.54 -2.40 -4.38
N ASN A 72 5.06 -3.60 -4.73
CA ASN A 72 4.38 -3.81 -6.02
C ASN A 72 2.94 -3.24 -6.00
N CYS A 73 2.21 -3.35 -7.11
CA CYS A 73 0.84 -2.84 -7.24
C CYS A 73 -0.11 -3.41 -6.17
N LEU A 74 -0.11 -4.73 -5.97
CA LEU A 74 -0.97 -5.41 -5.00
C LEU A 74 -0.61 -5.04 -3.55
N GLU A 75 0.67 -5.08 -3.20
CA GLU A 75 1.16 -4.68 -1.88
C GLU A 75 0.78 -3.22 -1.57
N SER A 76 0.97 -2.34 -2.55
CA SER A 76 0.65 -0.91 -2.44
C SER A 76 -0.85 -0.68 -2.28
N ALA A 77 -1.68 -1.36 -3.07
CA ALA A 77 -3.14 -1.28 -2.98
C ALA A 77 -3.64 -1.75 -1.60
N LEU A 78 -3.13 -2.88 -1.09
CA LEU A 78 -3.52 -3.41 0.23
C LEU A 78 -3.12 -2.49 1.39
N VAL A 79 -1.90 -1.95 1.38
CA VAL A 79 -1.45 -1.02 2.42
C VAL A 79 -2.26 0.27 2.37
N ARG A 80 -2.54 0.81 1.18
CA ARG A 80 -3.38 2.01 1.01
C ARG A 80 -4.84 1.75 1.39
N GLN A 81 -5.39 0.58 1.07
CA GLN A 81 -6.73 0.17 1.53
C GLN A 81 -6.83 0.25 3.05
N ARG A 82 -5.84 -0.31 3.77
CA ARG A 82 -5.81 -0.26 5.24
C ARG A 82 -5.71 1.16 5.77
N PHE A 83 -4.89 1.99 5.12
CA PHE A 83 -4.71 3.39 5.49
C PHE A 83 -6.01 4.20 5.33
N LEU A 84 -6.67 4.06 4.18
CA LEU A 84 -7.92 4.76 3.85
C LEU A 84 -9.10 4.28 4.72
N ALA A 85 -9.16 2.98 5.03
CA ALA A 85 -10.16 2.41 5.92
C ALA A 85 -10.18 3.08 7.30
N ARG A 86 -8.99 3.38 7.88
CA ARG A 86 -8.90 4.11 9.15
C ARG A 86 -9.53 5.51 9.08
N ARG A 87 -9.55 6.10 7.89
CA ARG A 87 -10.12 7.43 7.60
C ARG A 87 -11.56 7.34 7.09
N ARG A 88 -12.22 6.18 7.25
CA ARG A 88 -13.58 5.89 6.77
C ARG A 88 -13.76 6.04 5.25
N VAL A 89 -12.67 5.96 4.49
CA VAL A 89 -12.71 5.95 3.03
C VAL A 89 -12.63 4.49 2.58
N LEU A 90 -13.77 3.92 2.20
CA LEU A 90 -13.88 2.51 1.82
C LEU A 90 -13.50 2.34 0.36
N ARG A 91 -12.28 1.85 0.12
CA ARG A 91 -11.79 1.54 -1.24
C ARG A 91 -11.66 0.03 -1.42
N THR A 92 -12.24 -0.48 -2.48
CA THR A 92 -12.10 -1.88 -2.89
C THR A 92 -10.75 -2.07 -3.59
N VAL A 93 -10.01 -3.12 -3.25
CA VAL A 93 -8.85 -3.53 -4.07
C VAL A 93 -9.40 -4.32 -5.24
N VAL A 94 -9.05 -3.91 -6.45
CA VAL A 94 -9.40 -4.61 -7.69
C VAL A 94 -8.13 -5.23 -8.26
N ILE A 95 -8.22 -6.47 -8.74
CA ILE A 95 -7.16 -7.16 -9.47
C ILE A 95 -7.67 -7.46 -10.87
N GLY A 96 -6.89 -7.07 -11.86
CA GLY A 96 -7.18 -7.33 -13.26
C GLY A 96 -5.97 -7.93 -13.98
N VAL A 97 -6.24 -8.61 -15.08
CA VAL A 97 -5.22 -9.19 -15.96
C VAL A 97 -5.46 -8.79 -17.40
N SER A 98 -4.39 -8.61 -18.18
CA SER A 98 -4.51 -8.43 -19.63
C SER A 98 -4.87 -9.75 -20.31
N ALA A 99 -5.40 -9.66 -21.53
CA ALA A 99 -5.66 -10.83 -22.35
C ALA A 99 -4.35 -11.58 -22.67
N PRO A 100 -4.36 -12.93 -22.74
CA PRO A 100 -3.14 -13.73 -22.93
C PRO A 100 -2.36 -13.41 -24.21
N ASP A 101 -3.06 -13.03 -25.27
CA ASP A 101 -2.52 -12.66 -26.59
C ASP A 101 -1.81 -11.31 -26.61
N ALA A 102 -2.09 -10.43 -25.65
CA ALA A 102 -1.46 -9.11 -25.49
C ALA A 102 -0.19 -9.12 -24.61
N GLY A 103 0.28 -10.31 -24.19
CA GLY A 103 1.36 -10.44 -23.22
C GLY A 103 0.80 -10.28 -21.80
N PHE A 104 0.57 -11.41 -21.14
CA PHE A 104 -0.04 -11.48 -19.80
C PHE A 104 0.58 -10.49 -18.81
N HIS A 105 -0.25 -9.61 -18.26
CA HIS A 105 0.11 -8.62 -17.26
C HIS A 105 -0.96 -8.59 -16.16
N ALA A 106 -0.55 -8.73 -14.91
CA ALA A 106 -1.43 -8.60 -13.76
C ALA A 106 -1.23 -7.24 -13.07
N HIS A 107 -2.32 -6.54 -12.79
CA HIS A 107 -2.32 -5.27 -12.09
C HIS A 107 -3.32 -5.26 -10.93
N ALA A 108 -3.05 -4.44 -9.92
CA ALA A 108 -3.94 -4.25 -8.79
C ALA A 108 -4.01 -2.79 -8.39
N TRP A 109 -5.23 -2.27 -8.26
CA TRP A 109 -5.51 -0.86 -7.97
C TRP A 109 -6.60 -0.72 -6.90
N LEU A 110 -6.80 0.50 -6.42
CA LEU A 110 -7.96 0.82 -5.59
C LEU A 110 -9.07 1.38 -6.46
N ASP A 111 -10.29 0.90 -6.23
CA ASP A 111 -11.48 1.38 -6.93
C ASP A 111 -11.61 2.90 -6.79
N GLY A 112 -11.80 3.59 -7.90
CA GLY A 112 -11.80 5.06 -7.99
C GLY A 112 -10.45 5.76 -7.88
N ASP A 113 -9.31 5.06 -7.96
CA ASP A 113 -8.04 5.69 -8.36
C ASP A 113 -8.02 5.91 -9.89
N PRO A 114 -7.40 7.00 -10.38
CA PRO A 114 -7.10 7.11 -11.80
C PRO A 114 -6.02 6.08 -12.16
N ASP A 115 -6.41 5.06 -12.91
CA ASP A 115 -5.50 4.02 -13.40
C ASP A 115 -5.60 3.97 -14.93
N PRO A 116 -4.53 4.29 -15.68
CA PRO A 116 -4.56 4.34 -17.14
C PRO A 116 -4.72 2.94 -17.76
N HIS A 117 -4.31 1.88 -17.07
CA HIS A 117 -4.33 0.52 -17.59
C HIS A 117 -5.64 -0.21 -17.30
N ARG A 118 -6.52 0.34 -16.44
CA ARG A 118 -7.77 -0.32 -16.04
C ARG A 118 -8.67 -0.73 -17.21
N HIS A 119 -8.64 0.01 -18.31
CA HIS A 119 -9.51 -0.22 -19.47
C HIS A 119 -9.05 -1.41 -20.34
N GLU A 120 -7.80 -1.82 -20.18
CA GLU A 120 -7.15 -2.90 -20.93
C GLU A 120 -7.13 -4.22 -20.15
N LEU A 121 -7.66 -4.21 -18.92
CA LEU A 121 -7.59 -5.34 -17.99
C LEU A 121 -8.99 -5.92 -17.76
N ALA A 122 -9.09 -7.24 -17.84
CA ALA A 122 -10.25 -7.97 -17.35
C ALA A 122 -10.16 -8.08 -15.83
N GLU A 123 -11.14 -7.53 -15.12
CA GLU A 123 -11.24 -7.67 -13.66
C GLU A 123 -11.51 -9.15 -13.30
N ILE A 124 -10.66 -9.73 -12.45
CA ILE A 124 -10.81 -11.12 -11.98
C ILE A 124 -11.15 -11.21 -10.50
N LEU A 125 -10.87 -10.16 -9.73
CA LEU A 125 -11.13 -10.16 -8.29
C LEU A 125 -11.39 -8.75 -7.76
N ARG A 126 -12.40 -8.66 -6.90
CA ARG A 126 -12.69 -7.49 -6.08
C ARG A 126 -12.62 -7.87 -4.62
N ARG A 127 -11.78 -7.18 -3.85
CA ARG A 127 -11.61 -7.37 -2.40
C ARG A 127 -12.07 -6.11 -1.66
N PRO A 128 -13.26 -6.14 -1.03
CA PRO A 128 -13.73 -5.01 -0.22
C PRO A 128 -12.84 -4.81 1.01
N VAL A 129 -13.02 -3.67 1.69
CA VAL A 129 -12.34 -3.42 2.96
C VAL A 129 -12.79 -4.48 3.97
N PRO A 130 -11.86 -5.22 4.62
CA PRO A 130 -12.22 -6.14 5.69
C PRO A 130 -12.98 -5.42 6.82
N PRO A 131 -14.12 -5.95 7.31
CA PRO A 131 -14.88 -5.32 8.39
C PRO A 131 -14.04 -5.05 9.65
N ALA A 132 -13.09 -5.94 9.96
CA ALA A 132 -12.15 -5.78 11.08
C ALA A 132 -11.17 -4.59 10.94
N TRP A 133 -11.15 -3.88 9.81
CA TRP A 133 -10.31 -2.68 9.61
C TRP A 133 -11.07 -1.38 9.84
N LEU A 134 -12.39 -1.48 10.01
CA LEU A 134 -13.27 -0.36 10.30
C LEU A 134 -13.15 0.00 11.80
N PRO A 135 -13.18 1.31 12.13
CA PRO A 135 -13.16 1.77 13.51
C PRO A 135 -14.46 1.50 14.26
#